data_AF-A0A535NBW6-F1
#
_entry.id   AF-A0A535NBW6-F1
#
_cell.length_a   1.000
_cell.length_b   1.000
_cell.length_c   1.000
_cell.angle_alpha   90.00
_cell.angle_beta   90.00
_cell.angle_gamma   90.00
#
_symmetry.space_group_name_H-M   'P 1'
#
loop_
_entity.id
_entity.type
_entity.pdbx_description
1 polymer ?
#
loop_
_entity_poly.entity_id
_entity_poly.type
_entity_poly.pdbx_seq_one_letter_code
_entity_poly.pdbx_strand_id
1 'polypeptide(L)'
;MAWLRAHVGEWISIRAHAERAPLRFTLTLTLGELPEGWTRARGHARTWAGIVGLICITPFVLLLAATLLRSVGLGAPYAWFSASPIAILAATVSLFIGIPVAIAINLWRITHVGFQRRSGAVEGLVALEFAPLHLIVVLAAVVVGGLFFGHLAADSYACLHGVRSAC
;
A
#
# COMPACT_ATOMS: atom_id res chain seq x y z
N MET A 1 12.62 4.98 18.33
CA MET A 1 11.24 5.50 18.47
C MET A 1 11.15 7.03 18.48
N ALA A 2 12.14 7.78 19.00
CA ALA A 2 12.10 9.25 19.01
C ALA A 2 12.10 9.88 17.60
N TRP A 3 12.88 9.34 16.66
CA TRP A 3 12.92 9.81 15.27
C TRP A 3 11.58 9.68 14.53
N LEU A 4 10.86 8.56 14.74
CA LEU A 4 9.53 8.33 14.15
C LEU A 4 8.47 9.31 14.66
N ARG A 5 8.57 9.77 15.92
CA ARG A 5 7.64 10.78 16.47
C ARG A 5 7.87 12.17 15.90
N ALA A 6 9.11 12.50 15.55
CA ALA A 6 9.47 13.81 15.01
C ALA A 6 8.82 14.08 13.64
N HIS A 7 8.56 13.04 12.86
CA HIS A 7 8.02 13.15 11.49
C HIS A 7 6.50 12.89 11.44
N VAL A 8 5.84 12.64 12.57
CA VAL A 8 4.38 12.39 12.58
C VAL A 8 3.66 13.68 12.20
N GLY A 9 2.94 13.65 11.08
CA GLY A 9 2.23 14.81 10.54
C GLY A 9 3.02 15.64 9.53
N GLU A 10 4.27 15.26 9.21
CA GLU A 10 4.98 15.77 8.03
C GLU A 10 4.35 15.20 6.76
N TRP A 11 4.48 15.92 5.65
CA TRP A 11 3.92 15.55 4.36
C TRP A 11 5.01 15.18 3.37
N ILE A 12 4.78 14.10 2.63
CA ILE A 12 5.50 13.76 1.42
C ILE A 12 4.62 14.22 0.26
N SER A 13 4.97 15.34 -0.39
CA SER A 13 4.13 15.90 -1.45
C SER A 13 4.81 15.84 -2.81
N ILE A 14 4.06 15.41 -3.82
CA ILE A 14 4.43 15.42 -5.23
C ILE A 14 3.49 16.42 -5.89
N ARG A 15 4.04 17.55 -6.33
CA ARG A 15 3.31 18.54 -7.14
C ARG A 15 3.72 18.39 -8.59
N ALA A 16 2.72 18.25 -9.45
CA ALA A 16 2.86 18.21 -10.89
C ALA A 16 2.33 19.52 -11.45
N HIS A 17 3.19 20.34 -12.03
CA HIS A 17 2.82 21.63 -12.62
C HIS A 17 3.05 21.59 -14.12
N ALA A 18 1.98 21.84 -14.88
CA ALA A 18 1.93 21.79 -16.33
C ALA A 18 1.52 23.16 -16.90
N GLU A 19 2.43 23.84 -17.56
CA GLU A 19 2.20 25.08 -18.29
C GLU A 19 2.02 24.82 -19.78
N ARG A 20 1.13 25.57 -20.43
CA ARG A 20 0.84 25.44 -21.87
C ARG A 20 1.69 26.32 -22.77
N ALA A 21 2.19 27.45 -22.26
CA ALA A 21 2.96 28.43 -23.03
C ALA A 21 3.96 29.17 -22.12
N PRO A 22 5.26 28.79 -22.09
CA PRO A 22 5.85 27.64 -22.79
C PRO A 22 5.34 26.29 -22.29
N LEU A 23 5.42 25.25 -23.12
CA LEU A 23 4.98 23.90 -22.76
C LEU A 23 6.00 23.30 -21.77
N ARG A 24 5.68 23.34 -20.48
CA ARG A 24 6.60 22.98 -19.40
C ARG A 24 5.90 22.08 -18.41
N PHE A 25 6.50 20.93 -18.12
CA PHE A 25 6.04 20.03 -17.08
C PHE A 25 7.12 19.94 -16.00
N THR A 26 6.74 20.22 -14.76
CA THR A 26 7.64 20.22 -13.62
C THR A 26 7.05 19.36 -12.52
N LEU A 27 7.86 18.42 -12.01
CA LEU A 27 7.55 17.60 -10.86
C LEU A 27 8.41 18.07 -9.70
N THR A 28 7.78 18.49 -8.61
CA THR A 28 8.49 18.88 -7.39
C THR A 28 8.10 17.92 -6.27
N LEU A 29 9.09 17.23 -5.71
CA LEU A 29 8.97 16.43 -4.50
C LEU A 29 9.37 17.30 -3.30
N THR A 30 8.49 17.45 -2.33
CA THR A 30 8.81 18.12 -1.06
C THR A 30 8.56 17.16 0.11
N LEU A 31 9.46 17.19 1.09
CA LEU A 31 9.27 16.56 2.40
C LEU A 31 9.10 17.65 3.45
N GLY A 32 8.13 17.46 4.35
CA GLY A 32 7.88 18.37 5.47
C GLY A 32 6.54 19.07 5.34
N GLU A 33 6.52 20.29 4.79
CA GLU A 33 5.30 21.10 4.72
C GLU A 33 4.53 20.91 3.40
N LEU A 34 3.20 21.02 3.49
CA LEU A 34 2.32 21.03 2.32
C LEU A 34 2.59 22.30 1.50
N PRO A 35 2.59 22.27 0.15
CA PRO A 35 2.87 23.44 -0.66
C PRO A 35 1.90 24.60 -0.38
N GLU A 36 2.41 25.84 -0.40
CA GLU A 36 1.62 27.04 -0.13
C GLU A 36 0.35 27.11 -1.01
N GLY A 37 -0.78 27.47 -0.40
CA GLY A 37 -2.07 27.59 -1.10
C GLY A 37 -2.93 26.31 -1.12
N TRP A 38 -2.44 25.20 -0.56
CA TRP A 38 -3.21 23.98 -0.37
C TRP A 38 -3.68 23.83 1.08
N THR A 39 -4.98 23.62 1.27
CA THR A 39 -5.56 23.43 2.61
C THR A 39 -5.28 22.01 3.10
N ARG A 40 -4.82 21.88 4.36
CA ARG A 40 -4.71 20.56 5.01
C ARG A 40 -6.05 19.84 4.98
N ALA A 41 -6.03 18.54 4.66
CA ALA A 41 -7.20 17.70 4.80
C ALA A 41 -7.67 17.71 6.28
N ARG A 42 -8.95 18.02 6.51
CA ARG A 42 -9.54 18.17 7.86
C ARG A 42 -9.68 16.86 8.66
N GLY A 43 -9.29 15.72 8.09
CA GLY A 43 -9.49 14.41 8.70
C GLY A 43 -8.22 13.88 9.35
N HIS A 44 -8.06 14.07 10.66
CA HIS A 44 -6.97 13.44 11.41
C HIS A 44 -7.01 11.91 11.24
N ALA A 45 -5.87 11.30 10.93
CA ALA A 45 -5.73 9.87 10.70
C ALA A 45 -6.08 9.06 11.95
N ARG A 46 -7.35 8.62 12.08
CA ARG A 46 -7.82 7.80 13.21
C ARG A 46 -7.05 6.48 13.24
N THR A 47 -6.42 6.19 14.37
CA THR A 47 -5.66 4.94 14.65
C THR A 47 -6.48 3.67 14.40
N TRP A 48 -7.80 3.71 14.61
CA TRP A 48 -8.70 2.59 14.34
C TRP A 48 -8.65 2.08 12.90
N ALA A 49 -8.47 2.96 11.91
CA ALA A 49 -8.38 2.54 10.51
C ALA A 49 -7.10 1.74 10.23
N GLY A 50 -5.99 2.09 10.89
CA GLY A 50 -4.75 1.31 10.87
C GLY A 50 -4.92 -0.07 11.49
N ILE A 51 -5.63 -0.15 12.62
CA ILE A 51 -5.92 -1.43 13.30
C ILE A 51 -6.79 -2.32 12.42
N VAL A 52 -7.85 -1.78 11.82
CA VAL A 52 -8.72 -2.54 10.89
C VAL A 52 -7.91 -3.04 9.70
N GLY A 53 -7.07 -2.19 9.10
CA GLY A 53 -6.19 -2.59 8.01
C GLY A 53 -5.23 -3.72 8.41
N LEU A 54 -4.65 -3.64 9.62
CA LEU A 54 -3.79 -4.68 10.17
C LEU A 54 -4.54 -6.01 10.33
N ILE A 55 -5.75 -5.99 10.90
CA ILE A 55 -6.60 -7.18 11.03
C ILE A 55 -6.91 -7.78 9.65
N CYS A 56 -7.21 -6.94 8.67
CA CYS A 56 -7.52 -7.38 7.30
C CYS A 56 -6.36 -8.11 6.61
N ILE A 57 -5.10 -7.72 6.86
CA ILE A 57 -3.92 -8.35 6.23
C ILE A 57 -3.33 -9.50 7.06
N THR A 58 -3.62 -9.56 8.37
CA THR A 58 -2.99 -10.51 9.30
C THR A 58 -3.13 -11.98 8.88
N PRO A 59 -4.31 -12.50 8.49
CA PRO A 59 -4.45 -13.92 8.14
C PRO A 59 -3.53 -14.34 6.99
N PHE A 60 -3.39 -13.50 5.97
CA PHE A 60 -2.50 -13.79 4.85
C PHE A 60 -1.03 -13.65 5.22
N VAL A 61 -0.68 -12.63 6.02
CA VAL A 61 0.70 -12.45 6.52
C VAL A 61 1.13 -13.67 7.35
N LEU A 62 0.24 -14.22 8.19
CA LEU A 62 0.52 -15.43 8.96
C LEU A 62 0.71 -16.66 8.07
N LEU A 63 -0.12 -16.82 7.04
CA LEU A 63 0.04 -17.92 6.07
C LEU A 63 1.38 -17.80 5.32
N LEU A 64 1.75 -16.59 4.90
CA LEU A 64 3.03 -16.33 4.24
C LEU A 64 4.21 -16.64 5.16
N ALA A 65 4.15 -16.18 6.41
CA ALA A 65 5.18 -16.47 7.42
C ALA A 65 5.29 -17.98 7.70
N ALA A 66 4.16 -18.69 7.79
CA ALA A 66 4.15 -20.15 7.95
C ALA A 66 4.78 -20.86 6.73
N THR A 67 4.55 -20.34 5.52
CA THR A 67 5.16 -20.86 4.29
C THR A 67 6.68 -20.64 4.27
N LEU A 68 7.15 -19.48 4.73
CA LEU A 68 8.59 -19.21 4.88
C LEU A 68 9.22 -20.07 5.99
N LEU A 69 8.52 -20.29 7.10
CA LEU A 69 8.98 -21.21 8.15
C LEU A 69 9.14 -22.64 7.62
N ARG A 70 8.24 -23.07 6.73
CA ARG A 70 8.35 -24.38 6.08
C ARG A 70 9.63 -24.50 5.23
N SER A 71 10.07 -23.43 4.55
CA SER A 71 11.28 -23.49 3.71
C SER A 71 12.57 -23.63 4.53
N VAL A 72 12.56 -23.21 5.81
CA VAL A 72 13.68 -23.40 6.75
C VAL A 72 13.54 -24.66 7.62
N GLY A 73 12.61 -25.57 7.28
CA GLY A 73 12.41 -26.86 7.94
C GLY A 73 11.39 -26.86 9.09
N LEU A 74 10.81 -25.71 9.43
CA LEU A 74 9.75 -25.59 10.44
C LEU A 74 8.37 -25.71 9.78
N GLY A 75 8.02 -26.94 9.37
CA GLY A 75 6.80 -27.22 8.61
C GLY A 75 5.49 -27.30 9.42
N ALA A 76 5.55 -27.43 10.75
CA ALA A 76 4.37 -27.63 11.59
C ALA A 76 3.33 -26.48 11.52
N PRO A 77 3.73 -25.19 11.52
CA PRO A 77 2.80 -24.09 11.36
C PRO A 77 2.06 -24.14 10.02
N TYR A 78 2.79 -24.39 8.92
CA TYR A 78 2.17 -24.50 7.60
C TYR A 78 1.19 -25.67 7.53
N ALA A 79 1.55 -26.83 8.06
CA ALA A 79 0.69 -28.01 8.07
C ALA A 79 -0.65 -27.72 8.77
N TRP A 80 -0.63 -27.00 9.89
CA TRP A 80 -1.83 -26.58 10.61
C TRP A 80 -2.70 -25.63 9.78
N PHE A 81 -2.10 -24.64 9.11
CA PHE A 81 -2.82 -23.73 8.22
C PHE A 81 -3.44 -24.48 7.02
N SER A 82 -2.70 -25.39 6.38
CA SER A 82 -3.18 -26.15 5.24
C SER A 82 -4.24 -27.19 5.57
N ALA A 83 -4.29 -27.65 6.83
CA ALA A 83 -5.29 -28.62 7.29
C ALA A 83 -6.60 -27.97 7.74
N SER A 84 -6.65 -26.64 7.90
CA SER A 84 -7.81 -25.92 8.42
C SER A 84 -8.55 -25.18 7.30
N PRO A 85 -9.77 -25.62 6.92
CA PRO A 85 -10.58 -24.95 5.92
C PRO A 85 -10.87 -23.48 6.28
N ILE A 86 -11.05 -23.20 7.58
CA ILE A 86 -11.30 -21.85 8.07
C ILE A 86 -10.07 -20.95 7.85
N ALA A 87 -8.87 -21.47 8.10
CA ALA A 87 -7.64 -20.70 7.95
C ALA A 87 -7.34 -20.39 6.48
N ILE A 88 -7.58 -21.36 5.59
CA ILE A 88 -7.50 -21.16 4.13
C ILE A 88 -8.51 -20.09 3.70
N LEU A 89 -9.77 -20.21 4.12
CA LEU A 89 -10.82 -19.28 3.73
C LEU A 89 -10.53 -17.86 4.25
N ALA A 90 -10.03 -17.73 5.49
CA ALA A 90 -9.61 -16.46 6.05
C ALA A 90 -8.42 -15.83 5.29
N ALA A 91 -7.43 -16.62 4.90
CA ALA A 91 -6.31 -16.14 4.08
C ALA A 91 -6.76 -15.71 2.68
N THR A 92 -7.67 -16.46 2.05
CA THR A 92 -8.25 -16.11 0.75
C THR A 92 -9.07 -14.82 0.81
N VAL A 93 -9.94 -14.67 1.81
CA VAL A 93 -10.71 -13.43 2.01
C VAL A 93 -9.79 -12.25 2.31
N SER A 94 -8.75 -12.47 3.13
CA SER A 94 -7.71 -11.48 3.41
C SER A 94 -7.01 -11.03 2.12
N LEU A 95 -6.67 -11.96 1.22
CA LEU A 95 -6.01 -11.65 -0.05
C LEU A 95 -6.90 -10.84 -1.00
N PHE A 96 -8.12 -11.30 -1.27
CA PHE A 96 -8.97 -10.71 -2.30
C PHE A 96 -9.76 -9.49 -1.83
N ILE A 97 -10.06 -9.41 -0.54
CA ILE A 97 -10.90 -8.34 0.03
C ILE A 97 -10.09 -7.55 1.05
N GLY A 98 -9.42 -8.23 1.99
CA GLY A 98 -8.69 -7.60 3.08
C GLY A 98 -7.58 -6.66 2.62
N ILE A 99 -6.72 -7.08 1.69
CA ILE A 99 -5.59 -6.29 1.18
C ILE A 99 -6.10 -5.05 0.42
N PRO A 100 -6.99 -5.15 -0.58
CA PRO A 100 -7.54 -3.97 -1.24
C PRO A 100 -8.23 -3.00 -0.27
N VAL A 101 -9.00 -3.52 0.69
CA VAL A 101 -9.69 -2.70 1.71
C VAL A 101 -8.67 -2.02 2.64
N ALA A 102 -7.63 -2.73 3.06
CA ALA A 102 -6.56 -2.17 3.89
C ALA A 102 -5.83 -1.04 3.15
N ILE A 103 -5.48 -1.25 1.88
CA ILE A 103 -4.87 -0.21 1.04
C ILE A 103 -5.83 0.97 0.91
N ALA A 104 -7.06 0.76 0.48
CA ALA A 104 -8.02 1.84 0.25
C ALA A 104 -8.26 2.66 1.53
N ILE A 105 -8.55 2.02 2.66
CA ILE A 105 -8.87 2.71 3.92
C ILE A 105 -7.66 3.47 4.47
N ASN A 106 -6.47 2.89 4.44
CA ASN A 106 -5.27 3.52 5.01
C ASN A 106 -4.72 4.58 4.06
N LEU A 107 -4.62 4.28 2.76
CA LEU A 107 -4.12 5.19 1.75
C LEU A 107 -5.05 6.39 1.60
N TRP A 108 -6.37 6.21 1.52
CA TRP A 108 -7.32 7.32 1.38
C TRP A 108 -7.26 8.31 2.54
N ARG A 109 -6.90 7.85 3.74
CA ARG A 109 -6.82 8.72 4.93
C ARG A 109 -5.54 9.54 4.98
N ILE A 110 -4.44 9.01 4.47
CA ILE A 110 -3.15 9.72 4.43
C ILE A 110 -2.92 10.45 3.11
N THR A 111 -3.66 10.13 2.05
CA THR A 111 -3.48 10.75 0.74
C THR A 111 -4.38 11.96 0.57
N HIS A 112 -3.79 13.08 0.21
CA HIS A 112 -4.47 14.26 -0.25
C HIS A 112 -4.19 14.44 -1.75
N VAL A 113 -5.23 14.25 -2.56
CA VAL A 113 -5.16 14.50 -4.00
C VAL A 113 -5.93 15.77 -4.30
N GLY A 114 -5.31 16.66 -5.06
CA GLY A 114 -5.85 17.96 -5.38
C GLY A 114 -5.53 18.36 -6.80
N PHE A 115 -6.43 19.14 -7.41
CA PHE A 115 -6.22 19.69 -8.74
C PHE A 115 -6.64 21.16 -8.75
N GLN A 116 -5.73 22.04 -9.14
CA GLN A 116 -5.98 23.47 -9.28
C GLN A 116 -5.61 23.93 -10.68
N ARG A 117 -6.39 24.86 -11.22
CA ARG A 117 -6.11 25.50 -12.50
C ARG A 117 -5.94 26.99 -12.25
N ARG A 118 -4.74 27.52 -12.52
CA ARG A 118 -4.43 28.95 -12.42
C ARG A 118 -3.88 29.45 -13.74
N SER A 119 -4.49 30.50 -14.29
CA SER A 119 -3.94 31.37 -15.36
C SER A 119 -3.08 30.67 -16.43
N GLY A 120 -3.63 29.67 -17.12
CA GLY A 120 -2.93 28.98 -18.23
C GLY A 120 -2.06 27.78 -17.82
N ALA A 121 -1.96 27.49 -16.52
CA ALA A 121 -1.28 26.34 -15.96
C ALA A 121 -2.26 25.40 -15.23
N VAL A 122 -1.88 24.12 -15.17
CA VAL A 122 -2.57 23.05 -14.48
C VAL A 122 -1.65 22.50 -13.40
N GLU A 123 -2.15 22.47 -12.17
CA GLU A 123 -1.42 21.95 -11.02
C GLU A 123 -2.16 20.75 -10.43
N GLY A 124 -1.49 19.59 -10.44
CA GLY A 124 -1.87 18.43 -9.66
C GLY A 124 -1.04 18.35 -8.39
N LEU A 125 -1.67 17.95 -7.29
CA LEU A 125 -1.01 17.64 -6.03
C LEU A 125 -1.39 16.24 -5.60
N VAL A 126 -0.39 15.43 -5.26
CA VAL A 126 -0.55 14.19 -4.50
C VAL A 126 0.34 14.33 -3.27
N ALA A 127 -0.27 14.51 -2.11
CA ALA A 127 0.44 14.59 -0.84
C ALA A 127 0.08 13.41 0.05
N LEU A 128 1.06 12.87 0.75
CA LEU A 128 0.91 11.76 1.68
C LEU A 128 1.31 12.24 3.07
N GLU A 129 0.39 12.18 4.03
CA GLU A 129 0.69 12.45 5.43
C GLU A 129 1.50 11.30 6.00
N PHE A 130 2.60 11.62 6.68
CA PHE A 130 3.43 10.65 7.35
C PHE A 130 2.75 10.17 8.64
N ALA A 131 1.94 9.11 8.49
CA ALA A 131 1.31 8.38 9.58
C ALA A 131 1.92 6.97 9.67
N PRO A 132 2.83 6.70 10.63
CA PRO A 132 3.67 5.50 10.62
C PRO A 132 2.89 4.18 10.52
N LEU A 133 1.79 4.06 11.27
CA LEU A 133 0.98 2.84 11.27
C LEU A 133 0.31 2.60 9.90
N HIS A 134 -0.28 3.65 9.32
CA HIS A 134 -0.97 3.56 8.03
C HIS A 134 0.04 3.25 6.91
N LEU A 135 1.21 3.88 6.94
CA LEU A 135 2.30 3.60 6.01
C LEU A 135 2.78 2.15 6.11
N ILE A 136 3.00 1.63 7.32
CA ILE A 136 3.41 0.24 7.51
C ILE A 136 2.36 -0.72 6.96
N VAL A 137 1.08 -0.49 7.25
CA VAL A 137 -0.03 -1.33 6.76
C VAL A 137 -0.10 -1.29 5.23
N VAL A 138 -0.03 -0.10 4.61
CA VAL A 138 -0.04 0.03 3.15
C VAL A 138 1.17 -0.64 2.53
N LEU A 139 2.38 -0.39 3.04
CA LEU A 139 3.61 -1.01 2.53
C LEU A 139 3.54 -2.53 2.61
N ALA A 140 3.12 -3.07 3.76
CA ALA A 140 2.94 -4.51 3.94
C ALA A 140 1.90 -5.07 2.95
N ALA A 141 0.76 -4.41 2.80
CA ALA A 141 -0.29 -4.82 1.87
C ALA A 141 0.19 -4.79 0.40
N VAL A 142 0.95 -3.77 0.01
CA VAL A 142 1.53 -3.64 -1.35
C VAL A 142 2.59 -4.72 -1.60
N VAL A 143 3.49 -4.96 -0.65
CA VAL A 143 4.52 -6.01 -0.78
C VAL A 143 3.86 -7.38 -0.91
N VAL A 144 2.91 -7.69 -0.02
CA VAL A 144 2.21 -8.98 0.01
C VAL A 144 1.38 -9.19 -1.26
N GLY A 145 0.56 -8.20 -1.63
CA GLY A 145 -0.23 -8.25 -2.86
C GLY A 145 0.66 -8.34 -4.10
N GLY A 146 1.72 -7.55 -4.16
CA GLY A 146 2.69 -7.54 -5.25
C GLY A 146 3.42 -8.86 -5.42
N LEU A 147 3.81 -9.53 -4.32
CA LEU A 147 4.40 -10.87 -4.37
C LEU A 147 3.41 -11.88 -4.97
N PHE A 148 2.14 -11.83 -4.55
CA PHE A 148 1.12 -12.74 -5.07
C PHE A 148 0.83 -12.50 -6.56
N PHE A 149 0.52 -11.25 -6.95
CA PHE A 149 0.26 -10.92 -8.36
C PHE A 149 1.49 -11.12 -9.24
N GLY A 150 2.68 -10.85 -8.71
CA GLY A 150 3.95 -11.11 -9.39
C GLY A 150 4.17 -12.60 -9.63
N HIS A 151 3.83 -13.45 -8.66
CA HIS A 151 3.86 -14.90 -8.82
C HIS A 151 2.87 -15.37 -9.90
N LEU A 152 1.62 -14.90 -9.85
CA LEU A 152 0.63 -15.22 -10.89
C LEU A 152 1.06 -14.76 -12.29
N ALA A 153 1.67 -13.58 -12.40
CA ALA A 153 2.18 -13.06 -13.65
C ALA A 153 3.35 -13.90 -14.17
N ALA A 154 4.26 -14.31 -13.28
CA ALA A 154 5.38 -15.19 -13.63
C ALA A 154 4.89 -16.57 -14.10
N ASP A 155 3.92 -17.15 -13.41
CA ASP A 155 3.33 -18.45 -13.77
C ASP A 155 2.58 -18.36 -15.11
N SER A 156 1.78 -17.29 -15.29
CA SER A 156 1.09 -17.02 -16.57
C SER A 156 2.08 -16.85 -17.71
N TYR A 157 3.17 -16.11 -17.48
CA TYR A 157 4.23 -15.93 -18.47
C TYR A 157 4.93 -17.26 -18.80
N ALA A 158 5.28 -18.05 -17.79
CA ALA A 158 5.92 -19.36 -17.98
C ALA A 158 5.00 -20.35 -18.72
N CYS A 159 3.69 -20.34 -18.42
CA CYS A 159 2.69 -21.13 -19.12
C CYS A 159 2.59 -20.74 -20.61
N LEU A 160 2.56 -19.44 -20.93
CA LEU A 160 2.59 -18.94 -22.31
C LEU A 160 3.87 -19.34 -23.06
N HIS A 161 4.97 -19.57 -22.34
CA HIS A 161 6.27 -20.00 -22.91
C HIS A 161 6.50 -21.52 -22.82
N GLY A 162 5.45 -22.31 -22.53
CA GLY A 162 5.47 -23.76 -22.67
C GLY A 162 5.88 -24.55 -21.42
N VAL A 163 6.04 -23.90 -20.26
CA VAL A 163 6.27 -24.58 -18.98
C VAL A 163 4.95 -25.11 -18.43
N ARG A 164 4.66 -26.38 -18.74
CA ARG A 164 3.39 -27.04 -18.34
C ARG A 164 3.18 -27.18 -16.82
N SER A 165 4.22 -27.04 -16.01
CA SER A 165 4.10 -27.07 -14.54
C SER A 165 3.68 -25.73 -13.93
N ALA A 166 3.65 -24.66 -14.73
CA ALA A 166 3.18 -23.33 -14.36
C ALA A 166 1.76 -23.04 -14.87
N CYS A 167 1.23 -23.95 -15.71
CA CYS A 167 -0.19 -24.13 -15.97
C CYS A 167 -0.73 -25.21 -15.01
#